data_AF-A0A558J7Q4-F1
#
_entry.id   AF-A0A558J7Q4-F1
#
_cell.length_a   1.000
_cell.length_b   1.000
_cell.length_c   1.000
_cell.angle_alpha   90.00
_cell.angle_beta   90.00
_cell.angle_gamma   90.00
#
_symmetry.space_group_name_H-M   'P 1'
#
loop_
_entity.id
_entity.type
_entity.pdbx_description
1 polymer ?
#
loop_
_entity_poly.entity_id
_entity_poly.type
_entity_poly.pdbx_seq_one_letter_code
_entity_poly.pdbx_strand_id
1 'polypeptide(L)'
;MPQAPRIELHPVSQRVQVHVDGKLLADSTNALELRERGYPPRHYFPREDVRMDLLNTSETTTHCPFKGSTVYFSLGDNKDIAWSYEQPIEGMEAIVGRVAFIGEGSAVQVV
;
A
#
# COMPACT_ATOMS: atom_id res chain seq x y z
N MET A 1 -31.70 2.46 -5.12
CA MET A 1 -30.63 3.18 -4.41
C MET A 1 -29.31 2.60 -4.91
N PRO A 2 -28.46 3.33 -5.65
CA PRO A 2 -27.14 2.77 -5.96
C PRO A 2 -26.40 2.57 -4.63
N GLN A 3 -25.95 1.35 -4.38
CA GLN A 3 -25.15 1.02 -3.21
C GLN A 3 -23.88 1.87 -3.27
N ALA A 4 -23.58 2.65 -2.23
CA ALA A 4 -22.31 3.37 -2.15
C ALA A 4 -21.16 2.36 -2.31
N PRO A 5 -20.11 2.67 -3.10
CA PRO A 5 -19.03 1.73 -3.35
C PRO A 5 -18.38 1.33 -2.02
N ARG A 6 -18.12 0.03 -1.86
CA ARG A 6 -17.52 -0.53 -0.63
C ARG A 6 -16.11 0.00 -0.37
N ILE A 7 -15.46 0.52 -1.41
CA ILE A 7 -14.08 1.02 -1.43
C ILE A 7 -14.09 2.38 -2.13
N GLU A 8 -13.50 3.37 -1.48
CA GLU A 8 -13.31 4.71 -2.02
C GLU A 8 -11.81 5.00 -2.13
N LEU A 9 -11.39 5.65 -3.22
CA LEU A 9 -10.02 6.05 -3.47
C LEU A 9 -9.96 7.57 -3.50
N HIS A 10 -9.12 8.14 -2.64
CA HIS A 10 -8.93 9.58 -2.52
C HIS A 10 -7.47 9.93 -2.84
N PRO A 11 -7.21 10.73 -3.88
CA PRO A 11 -5.86 11.23 -4.12
C PRO A 11 -5.46 12.16 -2.97
N VAL A 12 -4.27 11.95 -2.43
CA VAL A 12 -3.69 12.77 -1.38
C VAL A 12 -2.90 13.88 -2.04
N SER A 13 -3.34 15.13 -1.87
CA SER A 13 -2.67 16.30 -2.46
C SER A 13 -1.39 16.71 -1.71
N GLN A 14 -1.21 16.20 -0.49
CA GLN A 14 -0.05 16.44 0.35
C GLN A 14 1.03 15.38 0.09
N ARG A 15 2.27 15.69 0.45
CA ARG A 15 3.36 14.72 0.39
C ARG A 15 3.12 13.70 1.48
N VAL A 16 3.24 12.42 1.16
CA VAL A 16 3.10 11.34 2.13
C VAL A 16 4.42 10.61 2.20
N GLN A 17 4.94 10.48 3.41
CA GLN A 17 6.18 9.79 3.72
C GLN A 17 5.91 8.62 4.65
N VAL A 18 6.59 7.49 4.40
CA VAL A 18 6.54 6.32 5.27
C VAL A 18 7.92 6.07 5.83
N HIS A 19 8.01 6.07 7.16
CA HIS A 19 9.21 5.70 7.88
C HIS A 19 9.03 4.40 8.63
N VAL A 20 9.98 3.49 8.49
CA VAL A 20 10.04 2.23 9.24
C VAL A 20 11.43 2.14 9.87
N ASP A 21 11.50 1.94 11.19
CA ASP A 21 12.76 1.98 11.96
C ASP A 21 13.64 3.20 11.66
N GLY A 22 13.02 4.37 11.49
CA GLY A 22 13.71 5.62 11.17
C GLY A 22 14.23 5.73 9.74
N LYS A 23 13.97 4.75 8.87
CA LYS A 23 14.32 4.79 7.44
C LYS A 23 13.12 5.24 6.61
N LEU A 24 13.31 6.22 5.75
CA LEU A 24 12.33 6.63 4.75
C LEU A 24 12.21 5.55 3.67
N LEU A 25 11.07 4.86 3.62
CA LEU A 25 10.79 3.81 2.65
C LEU A 25 9.91 4.26 1.50
N ALA A 26 9.02 5.22 1.72
CA ALA A 26 8.19 5.76 0.65
C ALA A 26 8.08 7.27 0.81
N ASP A 27 8.09 7.97 -0.32
CA ASP A 27 7.98 9.42 -0.35
C ASP A 27 7.31 9.87 -1.65
N SER A 28 6.02 10.20 -1.57
CA SER A 28 5.21 10.46 -2.75
C SER A 28 4.32 11.68 -2.57
N THR A 29 4.17 12.46 -3.65
CA THR A 29 3.10 13.48 -3.79
C THR A 29 1.92 12.97 -4.62
N ASN A 30 1.93 11.67 -4.98
CA ASN A 30 0.92 11.01 -5.81
C ASN A 30 0.37 9.76 -5.08
N ALA A 31 0.26 9.85 -3.75
CA ALA A 31 -0.30 8.79 -2.93
C ALA A 31 -1.84 8.75 -3.07
N LEU A 32 -2.40 7.55 -3.00
CA LEU A 32 -3.85 7.33 -2.95
C LEU A 32 -4.22 6.80 -1.57
N GLU A 33 -5.17 7.43 -0.90
CA GLU A 33 -5.79 6.89 0.30
C GLU A 33 -6.99 6.02 -0.08
N LEU A 34 -6.91 4.73 0.24
CA LEU A 34 -8.01 3.78 0.11
C LEU A 34 -8.76 3.70 1.42
N ARG A 35 -10.06 3.97 1.37
CA ARG A 35 -11.00 3.80 2.48
C ARG A 35 -11.92 2.63 2.17
N GLU A 36 -11.78 1.55 2.94
CA GLU A 36 -12.67 0.39 2.86
C GLU A 36 -13.53 0.32 4.12
N ARG A 37 -14.84 0.16 3.95
CA ARG A 37 -15.78 0.13 5.08
C ARG A 37 -15.45 -1.04 6.03
N GLY A 38 -15.10 -0.71 7.27
CA GLY A 38 -14.74 -1.69 8.30
C GLY A 38 -13.24 -1.94 8.47
N TYR A 39 -12.39 -1.25 7.70
CA TYR A 39 -10.94 -1.29 7.83
C TYR A 39 -10.37 0.12 8.02
N PRO A 40 -9.20 0.25 8.65
CA PRO A 40 -8.50 1.52 8.70
C PRO A 40 -8.12 1.99 7.28
N PRO A 41 -8.07 3.31 7.05
CA PRO A 41 -7.61 3.86 5.77
C PRO A 41 -6.17 3.43 5.50
N ARG A 42 -5.87 3.19 4.22
CA ARG A 42 -4.54 2.74 3.79
C ARG A 42 -4.01 3.62 2.66
N HIS A 43 -2.76 4.01 2.78
CA HIS A 43 -2.09 4.81 1.76
C HIS A 43 -1.35 3.88 0.78
N TYR A 44 -1.62 4.09 -0.51
CA TYR A 44 -1.04 3.38 -1.64
C TYR A 44 -0.12 4.32 -2.42
N PHE A 45 1.15 3.94 -2.48
CA PHE A 45 2.22 4.71 -3.10
C PHE A 45 2.53 4.12 -4.48
N PRO A 46 2.82 4.96 -5.49
CA PRO A 46 3.43 4.49 -6.73
C PRO A 46 4.71 3.71 -6.40
N ARG A 47 4.95 2.57 -7.07
CA ARG A 47 6.16 1.77 -6.81
C ARG A 47 7.46 2.53 -7.04
N GLU A 48 7.45 3.50 -7.96
CA GLU A 48 8.60 4.38 -8.24
C GLU A 48 8.99 5.29 -7.06
N ASP A 49 8.00 5.68 -6.24
CA ASP A 49 8.19 6.53 -5.07
C ASP A 49 8.55 5.72 -3.80
N VAL A 50 8.70 4.41 -3.96
CA VAL A 50 9.05 3.49 -2.88
C VAL A 50 10.47 2.99 -3.07
N ARG A 51 11.24 2.98 -1.99
CA ARG A 51 12.60 2.45 -1.92
C ARG A 51 12.60 0.93 -1.94
N MET A 52 12.19 0.37 -3.08
CA MET A 52 12.18 -1.06 -3.34
C MET A 52 13.58 -1.68 -3.22
N ASP A 53 14.64 -0.89 -3.37
CA ASP A 53 16.03 -1.30 -3.15
C ASP A 53 16.35 -1.65 -1.69
N LEU A 54 15.57 -1.13 -0.74
CA LEU A 54 15.70 -1.46 0.69
C LEU A 54 14.80 -2.62 1.10
N LEU A 55 13.84 -2.99 0.24
CA LEU A 55 12.83 -3.99 0.51
C LEU A 55 13.21 -5.31 -0.15
N ASN A 56 13.06 -6.40 0.60
CA ASN A 56 13.17 -7.74 0.05
C ASN A 56 11.77 -8.29 -0.19
N THR A 57 11.55 -8.86 -1.38
CA THR A 57 10.32 -9.63 -1.65
C THR A 57 10.26 -10.79 -0.67
N SER A 58 9.16 -10.84 0.09
CA SER A 58 8.87 -11.99 0.95
C SER A 58 8.50 -13.18 0.06
N GLU A 59 8.88 -14.40 0.45
CA GLU A 59 8.36 -15.61 -0.19
C GLU A 59 6.85 -15.79 0.09
N THR A 60 6.31 -15.03 1.05
CA THR A 60 4.88 -14.96 1.33
C THR A 60 4.14 -14.31 0.16
N THR A 61 3.59 -15.14 -0.72
CA THR A 61 2.64 -14.71 -1.75
C THR A 61 1.27 -15.23 -1.36
N THR A 62 0.33 -14.33 -1.08
CA THR A 62 -1.05 -14.73 -0.74
C THR A 62 -1.92 -14.53 -1.96
N HIS A 63 -2.59 -15.60 -2.38
CA HIS A 63 -3.51 -15.57 -3.50
C HIS A 63 -4.94 -15.38 -2.99
N CYS A 64 -5.50 -14.20 -3.18
CA CYS A 64 -6.88 -13.91 -2.83
C CYS A 64 -7.77 -14.07 -4.07
N PRO A 65 -8.79 -14.94 -4.06
CA PRO A 65 -9.67 -15.16 -5.23
C PRO A 65 -10.47 -13.91 -5.63
N PHE A 66 -10.53 -12.89 -4.76
CA PHE A 66 -11.25 -11.63 -4.99
C PHE A 66 -10.36 -10.41 -5.22
N LYS A 67 -9.03 -10.49 -5.09
CA LYS A 67 -8.13 -9.32 -5.26
C LYS A 67 -6.84 -9.62 -6.03
N GLY A 68 -6.62 -10.88 -6.42
CA GLY A 68 -5.44 -11.34 -7.14
C GLY A 68 -4.26 -11.70 -6.24
N SER A 69 -3.07 -11.75 -6.84
CA SER A 69 -1.82 -12.07 -6.14
C SER A 69 -1.31 -10.86 -5.37
N THR A 70 -1.12 -11.05 -4.06
CA THR A 70 -0.51 -10.06 -3.18
C THR A 70 0.95 -10.43 -2.98
N VAL A 71 1.84 -9.49 -3.29
CA VAL A 71 3.28 -9.64 -3.01
C VAL A 71 3.58 -8.86 -1.74
N TYR A 72 4.16 -9.52 -0.75
CA TYR A 72 4.62 -8.89 0.48
C TYR A 72 6.10 -8.52 0.40
N PHE A 73 6.46 -7.45 1.10
CA PHE A 73 7.82 -6.94 1.18
C PHE A 73 8.25 -6.79 2.63
N SER A 74 9.50 -7.16 2.90
CA SER A 74 10.12 -7.15 4.22
C SER A 74 11.32 -6.19 4.24
N LEU A 75 11.58 -5.55 5.39
CA LEU A 75 12.75 -4.71 5.62
C LEU A 75 13.64 -5.34 6.70
N GLY A 76 14.75 -5.96 6.28
CA GLY A 76 15.63 -6.69 7.21
C GLY A 76 14.84 -7.78 7.96
N ASP A 77 14.82 -7.69 9.29
CA ASP A 77 14.09 -8.63 10.16
C ASP A 77 12.58 -8.33 10.25
N ASN A 78 12.12 -7.15 9.79
CA ASN A 78 10.70 -6.82 9.78
C ASN A 78 10.02 -7.47 8.60
N LYS A 79 9.31 -8.56 8.88
CA LYS A 79 8.61 -9.33 7.86
C LYS A 79 7.30 -8.68 7.45
N ASP A 80 7.01 -8.75 6.16
CA ASP A 80 5.72 -8.43 5.55
C ASP A 80 5.21 -7.00 5.87
N ILE A 81 6.11 -6.04 6.04
CA ILE A 81 5.78 -4.65 6.40
C ILE A 81 5.06 -3.86 5.29
N ALA A 82 5.12 -4.34 4.06
CA ALA A 82 4.44 -3.73 2.94
C ALA A 82 3.88 -4.78 2.00
N TRP A 83 2.87 -4.43 1.22
CA TRP A 83 2.32 -5.31 0.20
C TRP A 83 1.89 -4.53 -1.04
N SER A 84 1.85 -5.23 -2.18
CA SER A 84 1.39 -4.72 -3.47
C SER A 84 0.39 -5.69 -4.10
N TYR A 85 -0.60 -5.12 -4.79
CA TYR A 85 -1.50 -5.88 -5.66
C TYR A 85 -1.05 -5.71 -7.12
N GLU A 86 -0.39 -6.72 -7.68
CA GLU A 86 0.10 -6.66 -9.08
C GLU A 86 -1.02 -6.89 -10.10
N GLN A 87 -2.07 -7.61 -9.72
CA GLN A 87 -3.20 -7.94 -10.59
C GLN A 87 -4.53 -7.79 -9.83
N PRO A 88 -4.95 -6.55 -9.52
CA PRO A 88 -6.21 -6.31 -8.84
C PRO A 88 -7.41 -6.68 -9.73
N ILE A 89 -8.53 -7.05 -9.11
CA ILE A 89 -9.80 -7.30 -9.81
C ILE A 89 -10.42 -6.00 -10.38
N GLU A 90 -11.42 -6.15 -11.23
CA GLU A 90 -12.19 -5.06 -11.83
C GLU A 90 -12.67 -4.05 -10.76
N GLY A 91 -12.38 -2.76 -10.97
CA GLY A 91 -12.67 -1.67 -10.01
C GLY A 91 -11.53 -1.32 -9.04
N MET A 92 -10.40 -2.03 -9.07
CA MET A 92 -9.19 -1.71 -8.29
C MET A 92 -7.97 -1.38 -9.16
N GLU A 93 -8.18 -1.04 -10.43
CA GLU A 93 -7.10 -0.71 -11.39
C GLU A 93 -6.22 0.45 -10.88
N ALA A 94 -6.79 1.41 -10.17
CA ALA A 94 -6.04 2.57 -9.65
C ALA A 94 -4.98 2.20 -8.57
N ILE A 95 -5.08 1.02 -7.95
CA ILE A 95 -4.08 0.52 -7.00
C ILE A 95 -3.14 -0.54 -7.59
N VAL A 96 -3.23 -0.83 -8.89
CA VAL A 96 -2.35 -1.81 -9.54
C VAL A 96 -0.89 -1.44 -9.40
N GLY A 97 -0.08 -2.39 -8.94
CA GLY A 97 1.35 -2.21 -8.74
C GLY A 97 1.72 -1.14 -7.69
N ARG A 98 0.75 -0.58 -6.97
CA ARG A 98 1.00 0.35 -5.86
C ARG A 98 1.29 -0.41 -4.59
N VAL A 99 2.18 0.15 -3.78
CA VAL A 99 2.63 -0.44 -2.51
C VAL A 99 1.92 0.24 -1.34
N ALA A 100 1.43 -0.54 -0.39
CA ALA A 100 0.89 -0.07 0.88
C ALA A 100 1.68 -0.68 2.05
N PHE A 101 1.67 0.00 3.21
CA PHE A 101 2.46 -0.38 4.39
C PHE A 101 1.55 -0.80 5.57
N ILE A 102 2.01 -1.75 6.38
CA ILE A 102 1.29 -2.23 7.57
C ILE A 102 1.48 -1.19 8.68
N GLY A 103 0.37 -0.71 9.25
CA GLY A 103 0.39 0.34 10.28
C GLY A 103 1.06 -0.08 11.60
N GLU A 104 1.23 -1.37 11.86
CA GLU A 104 2.02 -1.86 12.99
C GLU A 104 3.52 -1.80 12.64
N GLY A 105 4.17 -0.71 13.05
CA GLY A 105 5.61 -0.48 12.87
C GLY A 105 5.97 0.54 11.77
N SER A 106 5.02 0.92 10.90
CA SER A 106 5.23 2.02 9.96
C SER A 106 4.63 3.33 10.47
N ALA A 107 5.48 4.35 10.58
CA ALA A 107 5.04 5.73 10.83
C ALA A 107 4.73 6.37 9.47
N VAL A 108 3.45 6.44 9.12
CA VAL A 108 2.98 7.20 7.96
C VAL A 108 2.81 8.65 8.39
N GLN A 109 3.51 9.57 7.74
CA GLN A 109 3.42 11.00 7.96
C GLN A 109 2.92 11.68 6.69
N VAL A 110 1.90 12.52 6.83
CA VAL A 110 1.46 13.43 5.77
C VAL A 110 2.11 14.77 6.07
N VAL A 111 2.90 15.27 5.12
CA VAL A 111 3.75 16.47 5.23
C VAL A 111 3.20 17.61 4.38
#